data_AF-A0A8S3EL55-F1
#
_entry.id   AF-A0A8S3EL55-F1
#
_cell.length_a   1.000
_cell.length_b   1.000
_cell.length_c   1.000
_cell.angle_alpha   90.00
_cell.angle_beta   90.00
_cell.angle_gamma   90.00
#
_symmetry.space_group_name_H-M   'P 1'
#
loop_
_entity.id
_entity.type
_entity.pdbx_description
1 polymer ?
#
loop_
_entity_poly.entity_id
_entity_poly.type
_entity_poly.pdbx_seq_one_letter_code
_entity_poly.pdbx_strand_id
1 'polypeptide(L)' 'AIWPNEFSFERDHIIGTEGNHWNGFSKGSDKTNGQSGLYPSYKAEEIVNIGEMYTYPEIQIEENDL' A
#
# COMPACT_ATOMS: atom_id res chain seq x y z
N ALA A 1 -22.16 -12.61 1.44
CA ALA A 1 -22.52 -11.65 2.51
C ALA A 1 -21.31 -10.78 2.74
N ILE A 2 -21.44 -9.48 2.48
CA ILE A 2 -20.39 -8.50 2.79
C ILE A 2 -20.58 -8.23 4.29
N TRP A 3 -19.55 -8.47 5.12
CA TRP A 3 -19.61 -8.09 6.53
C TRP A 3 -19.84 -6.58 6.61
N PRO A 4 -20.55 -6.04 7.62
CA PRO A 4 -21.07 -4.66 7.60
C PRO A 4 -20.02 -3.54 7.44
N ASN A 5 -18.72 -3.89 7.49
CA ASN A 5 -17.61 -2.96 7.34
C ASN A 5 -16.65 -3.32 6.20
N GLU A 6 -16.92 -4.34 5.37
CA GLU A 6 -16.09 -4.71 4.21
C GLU A 6 -16.55 -4.02 2.93
N PHE A 7 -15.67 -3.92 1.94
CA PHE A 7 -16.01 -3.45 0.59
C PHE A 7 -15.60 -4.45 -0.48
N SER A 8 -16.25 -4.37 -1.65
CA SER A 8 -15.95 -5.20 -2.81
C SER A 8 -14.93 -4.52 -3.72
N PHE A 9 -14.01 -5.29 -4.25
CA PHE A 9 -13.02 -4.86 -5.23
C PHE A 9 -12.76 -5.98 -6.23
N GLU A 10 -12.28 -5.61 -7.41
CA GLU A 10 -11.88 -6.57 -8.44
C GLU A 10 -10.35 -6.65 -8.52
N ARG A 11 -9.85 -7.65 -9.27
CA ARG A 11 -8.42 -7.72 -9.59
C ARG A 11 -7.98 -6.40 -10.25
N ASP A 12 -6.75 -5.97 -9.93
CA ASP A 12 -6.10 -4.75 -10.45
C ASP A 12 -6.71 -3.42 -9.97
N HIS A 13 -7.72 -3.44 -9.10
CA HIS A 13 -8.16 -2.23 -8.41
C HIS A 13 -7.07 -1.69 -7.47
N ILE A 14 -6.89 -0.36 -7.49
CA ILE A 14 -5.90 0.30 -6.63
C ILE A 14 -6.54 0.57 -5.27
N ILE A 15 -6.02 -0.06 -4.22
CA ILE A 15 -6.47 0.16 -2.84
C ILE A 15 -5.51 1.13 -2.15
N GLY A 16 -6.02 2.28 -1.71
CA GLY A 16 -5.33 3.14 -0.77
C GLY A 16 -5.44 2.57 0.63
N THR A 17 -4.38 1.90 1.08
CA THR A 17 -4.31 1.32 2.42
C THR A 17 -4.19 2.40 3.49
N GLU A 18 -5.10 2.38 4.46
CA GLU A 18 -5.06 3.25 5.64
C GLU A 18 -4.31 2.59 6.81
N GLY A 19 -4.37 1.24 6.90
CA GLY A 19 -3.63 0.49 7.91
C GLY A 19 -3.99 -0.99 7.98
N ASN A 20 -3.10 -1.78 8.57
CA ASN A 20 -3.32 -3.20 8.86
C ASN A 20 -3.82 -3.39 10.30
N HIS A 21 -4.86 -4.19 10.50
CA HIS A 21 -5.43 -4.46 11.81
C HIS A 21 -4.82 -5.68 12.54
N TRP A 22 -3.85 -6.35 11.91
CA TRP A 22 -3.13 -7.52 12.44
C TRP A 22 -4.02 -8.72 12.79
N ASN A 23 -5.22 -8.77 12.19
CA ASN A 23 -6.23 -9.82 12.40
C ASN A 23 -6.67 -10.50 11.09
N GLY A 24 -5.88 -10.36 10.04
CA GLY A 24 -6.18 -10.86 8.68
C GLY A 24 -6.88 -9.85 7.76
N PHE A 25 -7.31 -8.70 8.30
CA PHE A 25 -7.91 -7.62 7.54
C PHE A 25 -7.11 -6.32 7.65
N SER A 26 -7.21 -5.51 6.61
CA SER A 26 -6.72 -4.15 6.55
C SER A 26 -7.87 -3.21 6.22
N LYS A 27 -7.74 -1.94 6.56
CA LYS A 27 -8.68 -0.89 6.16
C LYS A 27 -8.11 -0.09 5.01
N GLY A 28 -8.95 0.27 4.06
CA GLY A 28 -8.55 1.13 2.95
C GLY A 28 -9.73 1.72 2.20
N SER A 29 -9.39 2.36 1.09
CA SER A 29 -10.34 2.88 0.10
C SER A 29 -9.96 2.38 -1.29
N ASP A 30 -10.93 1.86 -2.02
CA ASP A 30 -10.81 1.58 -3.44
C ASP A 30 -10.75 2.90 -4.21
N LYS A 31 -9.62 3.19 -4.84
CA LYS A 31 -9.43 4.43 -5.61
C LYS A 31 -10.15 4.41 -6.95
N THR A 32 -10.58 3.25 -7.43
CA THR A 32 -11.31 3.08 -8.69
C THR A 32 -12.79 3.46 -8.54
N ASN A 33 -13.44 3.01 -7.47
CA ASN A 33 -14.89 3.19 -7.28
C ASN A 33 -15.28 4.03 -6.04
N GLY A 34 -14.31 4.44 -5.21
CA GLY A 34 -14.53 5.30 -4.05
C GLY A 34 -15.10 4.60 -2.80
N GLN A 35 -15.29 3.28 -2.81
CA GLN A 35 -15.74 2.54 -1.63
C GLN A 35 -14.61 2.46 -0.58
N SER A 36 -14.99 2.39 0.69
CA SER A 36 -14.05 2.24 1.81
C SER A 36 -14.55 1.24 2.82
N GLY A 37 -13.63 0.54 3.46
CA GLY A 37 -13.92 -0.46 4.46
C GLY A 37 -12.73 -1.40 4.68
N LEU A 38 -13.04 -2.58 5.20
CA LEU A 38 -12.13 -3.68 5.40
C LEU A 38 -11.96 -4.49 4.12
N TYR A 39 -10.73 -4.96 3.90
CA TYR A 39 -10.41 -5.94 2.88
C TYR A 39 -9.46 -7.01 3.46
N PRO A 40 -9.51 -8.26 2.99
CA PRO A 40 -8.57 -9.29 3.44
C PRO A 40 -7.14 -8.93 3.03
N SER A 41 -6.22 -8.80 4.00
CA SER A 41 -4.88 -8.26 3.75
C SER A 41 -4.08 -9.05 2.71
N TYR A 42 -4.25 -10.37 2.68
CA TYR A 42 -3.50 -11.25 1.76
C TYR A 42 -3.92 -11.13 0.29
N LYS A 43 -5.02 -10.42 -0.01
CA LYS A 43 -5.54 -10.25 -1.38
C LYS A 43 -4.97 -9.02 -2.09
N ALA A 44 -4.12 -8.25 -1.44
CA ALA A 44 -3.45 -7.09 -2.01
C ALA A 44 -1.95 -7.36 -2.15
N GLU A 45 -1.35 -6.75 -3.16
CA GLU A 45 0.10 -6.64 -3.32
C GLU A 45 0.53 -5.17 -3.25
N GLU A 46 1.76 -4.92 -2.83
CA GLU A 46 2.29 -3.57 -2.74
C GLU A 46 2.63 -3.03 -4.14
N ILE A 47 2.16 -1.82 -4.44
CA ILE A 47 2.53 -1.11 -5.66
C ILE A 47 3.74 -0.23 -5.35
N VAL A 48 4.92 -0.72 -5.73
CA VAL A 48 6.18 0.01 -5.58
C VAL A 48 6.26 1.11 -6.65
N ASN A 49 6.27 2.36 -6.23
CA ASN A 49 6.49 3.52 -7.10
C ASN A 49 7.93 4.03 -6.92
N ILE A 50 8.72 4.03 -7.99
CA ILE A 50 10.12 4.47 -7.96
C ILE A 50 10.18 5.91 -8.49
N GLY A 51 10.66 6.83 -7.65
CA GLY A 51 10.96 8.20 -8.05
C GLY A 51 12.44 8.38 -8.36
N GLU A 52 12.76 9.12 -9.41
CA GLU A 52 14.14 9.54 -9.66
C GLU A 52 14.54 10.60 -8.61
N MET A 53 15.57 10.29 -7.82
CA MET A 53 16.18 11.21 -6.87
C MET A 53 17.59 11.54 -7.33
N TYR A 54 18.08 12.73 -6.97
CA TYR A 54 19.47 13.09 -7.24
C TYR A 54 20.41 12.14 -6.46
N THR A 55 21.42 11.60 -7.15
CA THR A 55 22.30 10.56 -6.61
C THR A 55 23.52 11.12 -5.87
N TYR A 56 23.69 12.44 -5.81
CA TYR A 56 24.83 13.11 -5.21
C TYR A 56 26.19 12.52 -5.66
N PRO A 57 26.49 12.45 -6.98
CA PRO A 57 27.70 11.84 -7.51
C PRO A 57 29.00 12.50 -7.00
N GLU A 58 28.92 13.72 -6.49
CA GLU A 58 30.02 14.44 -5.87
C GLU A 58 30.40 13.94 -4.46
N ILE A 59 29.52 13.18 -3.79
CA ILE A 59 29.75 12.67 -2.44
C ILE A 59 30.42 11.30 -2.52
N GLN A 60 31.61 11.19 -1.95
CA GLN A 60 32.28 9.92 -1.72
C GLN A 60 32.00 9.50 -0.28
N ILE A 61 31.33 8.36 -0.08
CA ILE A 61 31.10 7.80 1.26
C ILE A 61 32.39 7.10 1.67
N GLU A 62 33.06 7.58 2.72
CA GLU A 62 34.15 6.84 3.33
C GLU A 62 33.58 5.72 4.22
N GLU A 63 34.24 4.56 4.22
CA GLU A 63 33.77 3.32 4.86
C GLU A 63 33.50 3.45 6.37
N ASN A 64 34.01 4.51 6.99
CA ASN A 64 33.87 4.80 8.42
C ASN A 64 32.65 5.67 8.80
N ASP A 65 31.87 6.14 7.81
CA ASP A 65 30.70 7.02 8.03
C ASP A 65 29.36 6.26 8.10
N LEU A 66 29.39 4.91 8.16
CA LEU A 66 28.22 4.02 8.31
C LEU A 66 28.18 3.40 9.71
#